data_AF-A0A975C4K3-F1
#
_entry.id   AF-A0A975C4K3-F1
#
_cell.length_a   1.000
_cell.length_b   1.000
_cell.length_c   1.000
_cell.angle_alpha   90.00
_cell.angle_beta   90.00
_cell.angle_gamma   90.00
#
_symmetry.space_group_name_H-M   'P 1'
#
loop_
_entity.id
_entity.type
_entity.pdbx_description
1 polymer ?
#
loop_
_entity_poly.entity_id
_entity_poly.type
_entity_poly.pdbx_seq_one_letter_code
_entity_poly.pdbx_strand_id
1 'polypeptide(L)'
;MSRDASPVQQPDPKPRSEPPATGREKDYPVREYIGGMCMELAQMARWDGDERLAVLLEAAAARAHEPRPDRPEIETVERLARRA
;
A
#
# COMPACT_ATOMS: atom_id res chain seq x y z
N MET A 1 38.12 6.41 -33.96
CA MET A 1 37.76 6.43 -32.52
C MET A 1 36.32 5.95 -32.39
N SER A 2 36.12 4.63 -32.30
CA SER A 2 34.79 4.02 -32.17
C SER A 2 34.38 3.99 -30.70
N ARG A 3 33.21 4.53 -30.38
CA ARG A 3 32.57 4.33 -29.07
C ARG A 3 31.58 3.18 -29.23
N ASP A 4 31.97 2.00 -28.78
CA ASP A 4 31.04 0.91 -28.50
C ASP A 4 30.15 1.34 -27.34
N ALA A 5 28.89 1.60 -27.63
CA ALA A 5 27.86 1.73 -26.61
C ALA A 5 27.26 0.34 -26.37
N SER A 6 27.82 -0.41 -25.43
CA SER A 6 27.17 -1.61 -24.91
C SER A 6 25.81 -1.22 -24.30
N PRO A 7 24.71 -1.90 -24.64
CA PRO A 7 23.43 -1.65 -24.00
C PRO A 7 23.53 -2.10 -22.54
N VAL A 8 23.26 -1.18 -21.61
CA VAL A 8 23.07 -1.50 -20.20
C VAL A 8 21.84 -2.39 -20.11
N GLN A 9 22.07 -3.67 -19.91
CA GLN A 9 21.01 -4.65 -19.69
C GLN A 9 20.44 -4.37 -18.29
N GLN A 10 19.28 -3.72 -18.25
CA GLN A 10 18.53 -3.56 -16.99
C GLN A 10 18.19 -4.97 -16.47
N PRO A 11 18.48 -5.28 -15.19
CA PRO A 11 18.10 -6.56 -14.63
C PRO A 11 16.57 -6.67 -14.62
N ASP A 12 16.06 -7.82 -15.05
CA ASP A 12 14.63 -8.12 -15.07
C ASP A 12 13.98 -7.78 -13.72
N PRO A 13 12.81 -7.12 -13.69
CA PRO A 13 12.12 -6.87 -12.44
C PRO A 13 11.81 -8.23 -11.80
N LYS A 14 12.36 -8.46 -10.61
CA LYS A 14 12.07 -9.67 -9.83
C LYS A 14 10.54 -9.86 -9.77
N PRO A 15 10.02 -11.06 -10.07
CA PRO A 15 8.59 -11.30 -10.01
C PRO A 15 8.10 -10.93 -8.60
N ARG A 16 7.11 -10.04 -8.56
CA ARG A 16 6.39 -9.68 -7.33
C ARG A 16 5.93 -11.00 -6.72
N SER A 17 6.41 -11.33 -5.52
CA SER A 17 6.07 -12.57 -4.84
C SER A 17 4.54 -12.73 -4.87
N GLU A 18 4.07 -13.76 -5.56
CA GLU A 18 2.64 -14.08 -5.60
C GLU A 18 2.18 -14.33 -4.15
N PRO A 19 1.05 -13.75 -3.72
CA PRO A 19 0.54 -14.05 -2.40
C PRO A 19 0.24 -15.56 -2.31
N PRO A 20 0.66 -16.24 -1.23
CA PRO A 20 0.56 -17.69 -1.13
C PRO A 20 -0.91 -18.15 -1.23
N ALA A 21 -1.14 -19.10 -2.12
CA ALA A 21 -2.45 -19.69 -2.36
C ALA A 21 -2.94 -20.49 -1.13
N THR A 22 -4.07 -20.03 -0.60
CA THR A 22 -5.11 -20.76 0.15
C THR A 22 -4.65 -21.92 1.05
N GLY A 23 -4.45 -21.61 2.33
CA GLY A 23 -4.35 -22.62 3.38
C GLY A 23 -4.68 -21.99 4.72
N ARG A 24 -5.96 -22.05 5.13
CA ARG A 24 -6.53 -21.55 6.41
C ARG A 24 -5.63 -20.50 7.06
N GLU A 25 -5.73 -19.29 6.54
CA GLU A 25 -5.15 -18.08 7.11
C GLU A 25 -5.38 -18.14 8.62
N LYS A 26 -4.32 -18.35 9.41
CA LYS A 26 -4.25 -17.63 10.67
C LYS A 26 -4.22 -16.18 10.22
N ASP A 27 -5.41 -15.59 10.11
CA ASP A 27 -5.63 -14.25 9.57
C ASP A 27 -4.61 -13.34 10.23
N TYR A 28 -3.55 -13.00 9.49
CA TYR A 28 -2.68 -11.96 9.96
C TYR A 28 -3.60 -10.74 10.09
N PRO A 29 -3.64 -10.07 11.25
CA PRO A 29 -4.58 -8.98 11.49
C PRO A 29 -4.09 -7.74 10.73
N VAL A 30 -4.14 -7.82 9.39
CA VAL A 30 -3.57 -6.85 8.44
C VAL A 30 -4.20 -5.50 8.69
N ARG A 31 -5.50 -5.46 8.97
CA ARG A 31 -6.24 -4.21 9.22
C ARG A 31 -5.82 -3.57 10.53
N GLU A 32 -5.66 -4.34 11.58
CA GLU A 32 -5.19 -3.89 12.88
C GLU A 32 -3.74 -3.40 12.78
N TYR A 33 -2.89 -4.11 12.03
CA TYR A 33 -1.53 -3.68 11.76
C TYR A 33 -1.49 -2.36 10.99
N ILE A 34 -2.28 -2.23 9.92
CA ILE A 34 -2.40 -0.99 9.15
C ILE A 34 -2.87 0.15 10.07
N GLY A 35 -3.90 -0.08 10.89
CA GLY A 35 -4.41 0.91 11.83
C GLY A 35 -3.35 1.39 12.81
N GLY A 36 -2.62 0.45 13.43
CA GLY A 36 -1.50 0.78 14.31
C GLY A 36 -0.41 1.59 13.60
N MET A 37 0.05 1.14 12.43
CA MET A 37 1.09 1.85 11.67
C MET A 37 0.64 3.26 11.25
N CYS A 38 -0.61 3.44 10.86
CA CYS A 38 -1.15 4.75 10.52
C CYS A 38 -1.12 5.71 11.73
N MET A 39 -1.40 5.23 12.95
CA MET A 39 -1.31 6.07 14.16
C MET A 39 0.13 6.48 14.49
N GLU A 40 1.08 5.54 14.39
CA GLU A 40 2.51 5.86 14.58
C GLU A 40 2.98 6.92 13.59
N LEU A 41 2.64 6.75 12.31
CA LEU A 41 2.97 7.72 11.26
C LEU A 41 2.30 9.07 11.48
N ALA A 42 1.06 9.10 11.99
CA ALA A 42 0.37 10.33 12.32
C ALA A 42 1.14 11.11 13.39
N GLN A 43 1.63 10.44 14.43
CA GLN A 43 2.44 11.07 15.46
C GLN A 43 3.77 11.62 14.90
N MET A 44 4.42 10.87 14.01
CA MET A 44 5.64 11.34 13.33
C MET A 44 5.37 12.58 12.46
N ALA A 45 4.24 12.60 11.73
CA ALA A 45 3.84 13.76 10.93
C ALA A 45 3.60 15.01 11.80
N ARG A 46 3.00 14.86 12.99
CA ARG A 46 2.86 15.97 13.94
C ARG A 46 4.20 16.49 14.44
N TRP A 47 5.14 15.60 14.72
CA TRP A 47 6.48 16.00 15.14
C TRP A 47 7.23 16.76 14.05
N ASP A 48 6.97 16.45 12.78
CA ASP A 48 7.52 17.16 11.62
C ASP A 48 6.75 18.45 11.27
N GLY A 49 5.63 18.70 11.96
CA GLY A 49 4.77 19.87 11.74
C GLY A 49 3.79 19.75 10.56
N ASP A 50 3.64 18.57 9.96
CA ASP A 50 2.66 18.30 8.91
C ASP A 50 1.34 17.78 9.49
N GLU A 51 0.54 18.71 9.99
CA GLU A 51 -0.74 18.38 10.62
C GLU A 51 -1.79 17.86 9.60
N ARG A 52 -1.67 18.25 8.32
CA ARG A 52 -2.58 17.76 7.28
C ARG A 52 -2.33 16.27 7.03
N LEU A 53 -1.07 15.87 6.95
CA LEU A 53 -0.70 14.46 6.82
C LEU A 53 -1.13 13.64 8.05
N ALA A 54 -0.95 14.18 9.26
CA ALA A 54 -1.39 13.52 10.48
C ALA A 54 -2.91 13.21 10.47
N VAL A 55 -3.74 14.18 10.08
CA VAL A 55 -5.20 13.98 9.99
C VAL A 55 -5.58 12.91 8.96
N LEU A 56 -4.90 12.85 7.82
CA LEU A 56 -5.16 11.83 6.80
C LEU A 56 -4.80 10.42 7.30
N LEU A 57 -3.71 10.30 8.04
CA LEU A 57 -3.27 9.03 8.62
C LEU A 57 -4.22 8.56 9.73
N GLU A 58 -4.74 9.45 10.56
CA GLU A 58 -5.77 9.13 11.54
C GLU A 58 -7.08 8.67 10.89
N ALA A 59 -7.50 9.32 9.80
CA ALA A 59 -8.65 8.88 9.03
C ALA A 59 -8.43 7.48 8.43
N ALA A 60 -7.23 7.18 7.95
CA ALA A 60 -6.86 5.85 7.47
C ALA A 60 -6.87 4.81 8.59
N ALA A 61 -6.38 5.15 9.79
CA ALA A 61 -6.43 4.27 10.95
C ALA A 61 -7.88 3.96 11.36
N ALA A 62 -8.75 4.97 11.43
CA ALA A 62 -10.17 4.78 11.69
C ALA A 62 -10.83 3.86 10.64
N ARG A 63 -10.53 4.08 9.36
CA ARG A 63 -11.02 3.25 8.26
C ARG A 63 -10.53 1.80 8.30
N ALA A 64 -9.35 1.56 8.86
CA ALA A 64 -8.79 0.22 9.02
C ALA A 64 -9.60 -0.59 10.04
N HIS A 65 -10.09 0.05 11.10
CA HIS A 65 -10.95 -0.56 12.13
C HIS A 65 -12.40 -0.80 11.68
N GLU A 66 -12.83 -0.20 10.57
CA GLU A 66 -14.14 -0.50 10.01
C GLU A 66 -14.20 -1.91 9.40
N PRO A 67 -15.36 -2.60 9.51
CA PRO A 67 -15.57 -3.88 8.84
C PRO A 67 -15.24 -3.78 7.36
N ARG A 68 -14.46 -4.75 6.86
CA ARG A 68 -14.18 -4.81 5.43
C ARG A 68 -15.50 -5.06 4.69
N PRO A 69 -15.85 -4.28 3.66
CA PRO A 69 -16.96 -4.62 2.80
C PRO A 69 -16.74 -6.01 2.21
N ASP A 70 -17.80 -6.80 2.21
CA ASP A 70 -17.93 -8.18 1.77
C ASP A 70 -17.69 -8.39 0.26
N ARG A 71 -17.61 -7.30 -0.51
CA ARG A 71 -17.40 -7.33 -1.97
C ARG A 71 -15.95 -6.99 -2.35
N PRO A 72 -15.33 -7.68 -3.33
CA PRO A 72 -14.03 -7.29 -3.84
C PRO A 72 -14.14 -5.95 -4.59
N GLU A 73 -13.76 -4.88 -3.91
CA GLU A 73 -13.66 -3.50 -4.40
C GLU A 73 -12.59 -3.30 -5.49
N ILE A 74 -11.91 -4.38 -5.91
CA ILE A 74 -10.87 -4.38 -6.95
C ILE A 74 -11.46 -3.90 -8.29
N GLU A 75 -12.71 -4.24 -8.59
CA GLU A 75 -13.37 -3.83 -9.83
C GLU A 75 -13.68 -2.32 -9.87
N THR A 76 -13.84 -1.66 -8.71
CA THR A 76 -14.22 -0.24 -8.64
C THR A 76 -13.00 0.68 -8.75
N VAL A 77 -11.88 0.34 -8.13
CA VAL A 77 -10.64 1.13 -8.21
C VAL A 77 -10.07 1.12 -9.63
N GLU A 78 -10.08 -0.03 -10.32
CA GLU A 78 -9.67 -0.10 -11.73
C GLU A 78 -10.60 0.69 -12.66
N ARG A 79 -11.92 0.71 -12.39
CA ARG A 79 -12.88 1.51 -13.18
C ARG A 79 -12.68 3.01 -13.00
N LEU A 80 -12.29 3.46 -11.81
CA LEU A 80 -11.98 4.86 -11.55
C LEU A 80 -10.66 5.28 -12.21
N ALA A 81 -9.63 4.42 -12.17
CA ALA A 81 -8.35 4.66 -12.81
C ALA A 81 -8.45 4.73 -14.35
N ARG A 82 -9.40 4.03 -14.97
CA ARG A 82 -9.65 4.08 -16.43
C ARG A 82 -10.48 5.29 -16.89
N ARG A 83 -10.94 6.13 -15.97
CA ARG A 83 -11.81 7.30 -16.25
C ARG A 83 -11.13 8.65 -16.03
N ALA A 84 -9.90 8.67 -15.54
CA ALA A 84 -9.06 9.86 -15.39
C ALA A 84 -8.09 10.00 -16.57
#